data_AF-E2N974-F1
#
_entry.id   AF-E2N974-F1
#
_cell.length_a   1.000
_cell.length_b   1.000
_cell.length_c   1.000
_cell.angle_alpha   90.00
_cell.angle_beta   90.00
_cell.angle_gamma   90.00
#
_symmetry.space_group_name_H-M   'P 1'
#
loop_
_entity.id
_entity.type
_entity.pdbx_description
1 polymer ?
#
loop_
_entity_poly.entity_id
_entity_poly.type
_entity_poly.pdbx_seq_one_letter_code
_entity_poly.pdbx_strand_id
1 'polypeptide(L)'
;MEKQENFCKRQAQKLCRLFPVAILLFLFLSVPLKGYSNEAFSSEGMQQNTVKVTGTVKDTNGEPIIGANVMVVGSATGVITDIDGNFTLNVPVGSKLQFSFIGYKEQVVPVKKGISLNIVLEEDAQMLGEVEVVAYGVQKKVSVTGAISSMRGDDLLKTPAGSISNILSGQVTGISSVQYSGEPGADAADIYVRGIATTNNATPLIQVDGVERDFSQIDPNEIESVTILKDASATAV
;
A
#
# COMPACT_ATOMS: atom_id res chain seq x y z
N MET A 1 -38.71 -75.81 13.85
CA MET A 1 -38.00 -75.80 12.56
C MET A 1 -38.40 -74.55 11.81
N GLU A 2 -37.77 -73.45 12.21
CA GLU A 2 -38.15 -72.04 12.05
C GLU A 2 -37.58 -71.39 10.78
N LYS A 3 -37.10 -72.21 9.84
CA LYS A 3 -36.20 -71.77 8.77
C LYS A 3 -36.89 -71.61 7.40
N GLN A 4 -38.18 -71.90 7.28
CA GLN A 4 -38.92 -71.85 6.01
C GLN A 4 -39.87 -70.64 5.89
N GLU A 5 -40.35 -70.03 6.97
CA GLU A 5 -41.21 -68.81 6.88
C GLU A 5 -40.44 -67.52 6.53
N ASN A 6 -39.15 -67.45 6.85
CA ASN A 6 -38.35 -66.23 6.67
C ASN A 6 -37.84 -66.01 5.23
N PHE A 7 -37.98 -66.99 4.33
CA PHE A 7 -37.56 -66.84 2.94
C PHE A 7 -38.62 -66.12 2.08
N CYS A 8 -39.91 -66.32 2.38
CA CYS A 8 -41.02 -65.69 1.65
C CYS A 8 -41.13 -64.18 1.93
N LYS A 9 -40.84 -63.73 3.16
CA LYS A 9 -40.87 -62.30 3.52
C LYS A 9 -39.74 -61.47 2.90
N ARG A 10 -38.59 -62.07 2.55
CA ARG A 10 -37.45 -61.34 1.95
C ARG A 10 -37.58 -61.09 0.45
N GLN A 11 -38.30 -61.92 -0.30
CA GLN A 11 -38.54 -61.68 -1.72
C GLN A 11 -39.63 -60.63 -1.99
N ALA A 12 -40.65 -60.55 -1.14
CA ALA A 12 -41.72 -59.55 -1.27
C ALA A 12 -41.23 -58.10 -1.02
N GLN A 13 -40.19 -57.90 -0.20
CA GLN A 13 -39.67 -56.56 0.12
C GLN A 13 -38.79 -55.95 -0.99
N LYS A 14 -38.14 -56.77 -1.84
CA LYS A 14 -37.30 -56.26 -2.93
C LYS A 14 -38.11 -55.87 -4.17
N LEU A 15 -39.25 -56.52 -4.42
CA LEU A 15 -40.14 -56.20 -5.54
C LEU A 15 -40.90 -54.86 -5.32
N CYS A 16 -41.18 -54.49 -4.07
CA CYS A 16 -41.91 -53.26 -3.73
C CYS A 16 -41.08 -51.96 -3.76
N ARG A 17 -39.74 -52.04 -3.76
CA ARG A 17 -38.86 -50.85 -3.77
C ARG A 17 -38.41 -50.40 -5.16
N LEU A 18 -38.68 -51.18 -6.21
CA LEU A 18 -38.32 -50.84 -7.60
C LEU A 18 -39.43 -50.14 -8.39
N PHE A 19 -40.68 -50.18 -7.90
CA PHE A 19 -41.83 -49.57 -8.58
C PHE A 19 -41.88 -48.02 -8.56
N PRO A 20 -41.41 -47.28 -7.53
CA PRO A 20 -41.48 -45.82 -7.55
C PRO A 20 -40.37 -45.17 -8.39
N VAL A 21 -39.29 -45.91 -8.70
CA VAL A 21 -38.15 -45.38 -9.49
C VAL A 21 -38.46 -45.37 -10.99
N ALA A 22 -39.25 -46.33 -11.48
CA ALA A 22 -39.67 -46.39 -12.88
C ALA A 22 -40.73 -45.31 -13.24
N ILE A 23 -41.58 -44.93 -12.29
CA ILE A 23 -42.58 -43.87 -12.48
C ILE A 23 -41.94 -42.47 -12.44
N LEU A 24 -40.83 -42.29 -11.70
CA LEU A 24 -40.09 -41.02 -11.69
C LEU A 24 -39.26 -40.78 -12.96
N LEU A 25 -38.85 -41.85 -13.66
CA LEU A 25 -38.10 -41.76 -14.92
C LEU A 25 -38.99 -41.48 -16.13
N PHE A 26 -40.26 -41.92 -16.09
CA PHE A 26 -41.21 -41.72 -17.19
C PHE A 26 -41.84 -40.31 -17.20
N LEU A 27 -41.84 -39.61 -16.05
CA LEU A 27 -42.35 -38.24 -15.92
C LEU A 27 -41.34 -37.18 -16.40
N PHE A 28 -40.06 -37.56 -16.57
CA PHE A 28 -39.02 -36.69 -17.12
C PHE A 28 -38.97 -36.65 -18.66
N LEU A 29 -39.68 -37.56 -19.36
CA LEU A 29 -39.64 -37.64 -20.83
C LEU A 29 -40.71 -36.79 -21.54
N SER A 30 -41.64 -36.18 -20.81
CA SER A 30 -42.78 -35.44 -21.36
C SER A 30 -42.77 -33.94 -21.07
N VAL A 31 -41.65 -33.37 -20.61
CA VAL A 31 -41.49 -31.91 -20.53
C VAL A 31 -41.18 -31.38 -21.93
N PRO A 32 -42.02 -30.53 -22.54
CA PRO A 32 -41.69 -29.92 -23.82
C PRO A 32 -40.43 -29.07 -23.67
N LEU A 33 -39.44 -29.34 -24.53
CA LEU A 33 -38.22 -28.56 -24.68
C LEU A 33 -38.58 -27.19 -25.28
N LYS A 34 -39.13 -26.29 -24.45
CA LYS A 34 -39.22 -24.88 -24.79
C LYS A 34 -37.81 -24.32 -24.73
N GLY A 35 -37.26 -24.04 -25.91
CA GLY A 35 -35.93 -23.49 -26.07
C GLY A 35 -35.73 -22.28 -25.15
N TYR A 36 -34.59 -22.26 -24.48
CA TYR A 36 -34.08 -21.09 -23.79
C TYR A 36 -33.73 -20.05 -24.86
N SER A 37 -34.73 -19.31 -25.33
CA SER A 37 -34.50 -17.97 -25.87
C SER A 37 -33.86 -17.16 -24.75
N ASN A 38 -32.69 -16.58 -25.02
CA ASN A 38 -31.99 -15.67 -24.13
C ASN A 38 -32.95 -14.60 -23.62
N GLU A 39 -33.45 -14.80 -22.40
CA GLU A 39 -34.10 -13.77 -21.63
C GLU A 39 -32.96 -12.83 -21.24
N ALA A 40 -32.85 -11.73 -21.98
CA ALA A 40 -31.99 -10.63 -21.63
C ALA A 40 -32.32 -10.28 -20.18
N PHE A 41 -31.36 -10.58 -19.29
CA PHE A 41 -31.36 -10.13 -17.91
C PHE A 41 -31.41 -8.61 -17.96
N SER A 42 -32.64 -8.10 -17.92
CA SER A 42 -32.93 -6.70 -17.75
C SER A 42 -32.54 -6.45 -16.32
N SER A 43 -31.32 -5.97 -16.10
CA SER A 43 -30.98 -5.35 -14.84
C SER A 43 -32.00 -4.23 -14.68
N GLU A 44 -33.00 -4.44 -13.82
CA GLU A 44 -33.68 -3.35 -13.17
C GLU A 44 -32.57 -2.61 -12.43
N GLY A 45 -31.99 -1.62 -13.11
CA GLY A 45 -31.09 -0.69 -12.50
C GLY A 45 -31.89 -0.13 -11.34
N MET A 46 -31.43 -0.38 -10.11
CA MET A 46 -31.78 0.49 -9.01
C MET A 46 -31.55 1.89 -9.54
N GLN A 47 -32.64 2.62 -9.79
CA GLN A 47 -32.56 3.99 -10.24
C GLN A 47 -32.02 4.75 -9.03
N GLN A 48 -30.69 4.76 -8.92
CA GLN A 48 -29.97 5.61 -8.00
C GLN A 48 -30.52 6.99 -8.31
N ASN A 49 -31.18 7.58 -7.31
CA ASN A 49 -31.62 8.95 -7.38
C ASN A 49 -30.35 9.77 -7.63
N THR A 50 -30.13 10.13 -8.89
CA THR A 50 -28.93 10.81 -9.35
C THR A 50 -29.23 12.29 -9.31
N VAL A 51 -28.34 13.03 -8.69
CA VAL A 51 -28.41 14.48 -8.62
C VAL A 51 -27.37 15.03 -9.58
N LYS A 52 -27.80 15.96 -10.42
CA LYS A 52 -26.89 16.76 -11.23
C LYS A 52 -26.16 17.74 -10.30
N VAL A 53 -24.86 17.55 -10.16
CA VAL A 53 -23.98 18.46 -9.42
C VAL A 53 -23.26 19.34 -10.41
N THR A 54 -23.27 20.64 -10.14
CA THR A 54 -22.54 21.64 -10.91
C THR A 54 -21.67 22.43 -9.96
N GLY A 55 -20.54 22.91 -10.44
CA GLY A 55 -19.62 23.66 -9.62
C GLY A 55 -18.44 24.18 -10.40
N THR A 56 -17.57 24.91 -9.69
CA THR A 56 -16.33 25.49 -10.23
C THR A 56 -15.19 25.11 -9.29
N VAL A 57 -14.04 24.78 -9.87
CA VAL A 57 -12.80 24.48 -9.16
C VAL A 57 -11.82 25.64 -9.39
N LYS A 58 -11.28 26.19 -8.30
CA LYS A 58 -10.36 27.32 -8.31
C LYS A 58 -9.14 27.04 -7.44
N ASP A 59 -8.08 27.80 -7.66
CA ASP A 59 -6.92 27.86 -6.78
C ASP A 59 -7.15 28.85 -5.63
N THR A 60 -6.31 28.77 -4.60
CA THR A 60 -6.06 29.76 -3.55
C THR A 60 -5.92 31.20 -4.08
N ASN A 61 -5.35 31.37 -5.28
CA ASN A 61 -5.21 32.66 -5.95
C ASN A 61 -6.51 33.13 -6.65
N GLY A 62 -7.56 32.30 -6.66
CA GLY A 62 -8.86 32.60 -7.29
C GLY A 62 -8.94 32.30 -8.79
N GLU A 63 -7.86 31.79 -9.38
CA GLU A 63 -7.79 31.37 -10.78
C GLU A 63 -8.54 30.03 -11.00
N PRO A 64 -9.28 29.86 -12.11
CA PRO A 64 -9.94 28.60 -12.42
C PRO A 64 -8.93 27.52 -12.77
N ILE A 65 -9.09 26.32 -12.21
CA ILE A 65 -8.21 25.18 -12.49
C ILE A 65 -8.78 24.38 -13.66
N ILE A 66 -8.12 24.49 -14.80
CA ILE A 66 -8.43 23.74 -16.02
C ILE A 66 -7.85 22.33 -15.95
N GLY A 67 -8.64 21.32 -16.31
CA GLY A 67 -8.13 19.94 -16.35
C GLY A 67 -8.09 19.21 -15.00
N ALA A 68 -8.69 19.75 -13.94
CA ALA A 68 -8.86 19.05 -12.66
C ALA A 68 -9.78 17.83 -12.84
N ASN A 69 -9.41 16.72 -12.21
CA ASN A 69 -10.20 15.49 -12.20
C ASN A 69 -11.23 15.55 -11.06
N VAL A 70 -12.50 15.36 -11.41
CA VAL A 70 -13.63 15.31 -10.46
C VAL A 70 -14.26 13.93 -10.52
N MET A 71 -14.06 13.13 -9.48
CA MET A 71 -14.50 11.73 -9.45
C MET A 71 -15.38 11.42 -8.25
N VAL A 72 -16.35 10.52 -8.41
CA VAL A 72 -17.10 9.97 -7.28
C VAL A 72 -16.24 8.94 -6.55
N VAL A 73 -16.02 9.12 -5.25
CA VAL A 73 -15.24 8.19 -4.43
C VAL A 73 -15.88 6.78 -4.48
N GLY A 74 -15.10 5.79 -4.90
CA GLY A 74 -15.54 4.40 -5.03
C GLY A 74 -16.30 4.07 -6.32
N SER A 75 -16.34 4.97 -7.29
CA SER A 75 -16.91 4.73 -8.63
C SER A 75 -15.91 5.15 -9.71
N ALA A 76 -16.03 4.56 -10.91
CA ALA A 76 -15.30 5.01 -12.09
C ALA A 76 -15.95 6.23 -12.78
N THR A 77 -17.01 6.78 -12.17
CA THR A 77 -17.73 7.94 -12.71
C THR A 77 -17.01 9.22 -12.32
N GLY A 78 -16.49 9.93 -13.33
CA GLY A 78 -15.83 11.22 -13.15
C GLY A 78 -15.89 12.09 -14.40
N VAL A 79 -15.50 13.35 -14.24
CA VAL A 79 -15.45 14.36 -15.30
C VAL A 79 -14.22 15.24 -15.10
N ILE A 80 -13.76 15.88 -16.17
CA ILE A 80 -12.66 16.85 -16.14
C ILE A 80 -13.24 18.26 -16.21
N THR A 81 -12.66 19.21 -15.46
CA THR A 81 -13.07 20.63 -15.50
C THR A 81 -12.79 21.28 -16.87
N ASP A 82 -13.66 22.22 -17.27
CA ASP A 82 -13.51 23.00 -18.50
C ASP A 82 -12.49 24.17 -18.36
N ILE A 83 -12.39 25.01 -19.39
CA ILE A 83 -11.47 26.16 -19.45
C ILE A 83 -11.78 27.21 -18.37
N ASP A 84 -13.04 27.28 -17.93
CA ASP A 84 -13.48 28.20 -16.88
C ASP A 84 -13.48 27.52 -15.50
N GLY A 85 -12.93 26.29 -15.40
CA GLY A 85 -12.85 25.50 -14.18
C GLY A 85 -14.20 24.87 -13.75
N ASN A 86 -15.23 24.94 -14.60
CA ASN A 86 -16.54 24.40 -14.30
C ASN A 86 -16.62 22.89 -14.56
N PHE A 87 -17.47 22.22 -13.80
CA PHE A 87 -17.77 20.81 -14.00
C PHE A 87 -19.27 20.54 -13.84
N THR A 88 -19.73 19.50 -14.53
CA THR A 88 -21.09 18.97 -14.39
C THR A 88 -21.02 17.46 -14.34
N LEU A 89 -21.50 16.87 -13.23
CA LEU A 89 -21.48 15.42 -13.03
C LEU A 89 -22.80 14.95 -12.41
N ASN A 90 -23.34 13.86 -12.94
CA ASN A 90 -24.50 13.20 -12.33
C ASN A 90 -24.01 12.16 -11.34
N VAL A 91 -24.39 12.30 -10.07
CA VAL A 91 -23.89 11.45 -8.99
C VAL A 91 -25.02 10.95 -8.10
N PRO A 92 -24.90 9.76 -7.50
CA PRO A 92 -25.88 9.29 -6.52
C PRO A 92 -25.98 10.25 -5.32
N VAL A 93 -27.19 10.41 -4.76
CA VAL A 93 -27.39 11.18 -3.52
C VAL A 93 -26.51 10.61 -2.40
N GLY A 94 -25.75 11.47 -1.72
CA GLY A 94 -24.91 11.09 -0.57
C GLY A 94 -23.50 10.63 -0.95
N SER A 95 -23.16 10.63 -2.23
CA SER A 95 -21.79 10.39 -2.69
C SER A 95 -20.83 11.50 -2.26
N LYS A 96 -19.54 11.15 -2.17
CA LYS A 96 -18.43 12.09 -1.99
C LYS A 96 -17.73 12.29 -3.32
N LEU A 97 -17.39 13.54 -3.63
CA LEU A 97 -16.58 13.90 -4.78
C LEU A 97 -15.14 14.11 -4.34
N GLN A 98 -14.21 13.51 -5.07
CA GLN A 98 -12.78 13.73 -4.96
C GLN A 98 -12.36 14.64 -6.10
N PHE A 99 -11.64 15.70 -5.74
CA PHE A 99 -11.05 16.65 -6.66
C PHE A 99 -9.54 16.47 -6.59
N SER A 100 -8.91 16.21 -7.73
CA SER A 100 -7.45 16.06 -7.82
C SER A 100 -6.90 16.76 -9.05
N PHE A 101 -5.73 17.37 -8.89
CA PHE A 101 -4.98 17.96 -9.98
C PHE A 101 -3.49 17.90 -9.64
N ILE A 102 -2.64 17.83 -10.67
CA ILE A 102 -1.19 17.69 -10.47
C ILE A 102 -0.67 18.97 -9.81
N GLY A 103 0.08 18.82 -8.71
CA GLY A 103 0.60 19.94 -7.92
C GLY A 103 -0.35 20.48 -6.85
N TYR A 104 -1.53 19.88 -6.69
CA TYR A 104 -2.53 20.29 -5.70
C TYR A 104 -2.88 19.14 -4.76
N LYS A 105 -3.29 19.50 -3.54
CA LYS A 105 -3.72 18.55 -2.54
C LYS A 105 -5.12 18.03 -2.89
N GLU A 106 -5.27 16.70 -2.85
CA GLU A 106 -6.57 16.09 -3.09
C GLU A 106 -7.59 16.50 -2.03
N GLN A 107 -8.78 16.91 -2.49
CA GLN A 107 -9.86 17.34 -1.61
C GLN A 107 -11.09 16.47 -1.83
N VAL A 108 -11.67 15.98 -0.72
CA VAL A 108 -12.89 15.16 -0.77
C VAL A 108 -14.04 15.93 -0.13
N VAL A 109 -15.10 16.18 -0.91
CA VAL A 109 -16.26 16.97 -0.47
C VAL A 109 -17.55 16.16 -0.64
N PRO A 110 -18.40 16.06 0.42
CA PRO A 110 -19.69 15.40 0.31
C PRO A 110 -20.67 16.22 -0.52
N VAL A 111 -21.42 15.56 -1.40
CA VAL A 111 -22.42 16.21 -2.25
C VAL A 111 -23.65 16.58 -1.42
N LYS A 112 -23.98 17.87 -1.35
CA LYS A 112 -25.23 18.39 -0.77
C LYS A 112 -26.24 18.68 -1.88
N LYS A 113 -27.51 18.35 -1.65
CA LYS A 113 -28.58 18.59 -2.65
C LYS A 113 -28.75 20.10 -2.91
N GLY A 114 -28.78 20.48 -4.20
CA GLY A 114 -29.28 21.78 -4.65
C GLY A 114 -28.32 22.97 -4.52
N ILE A 115 -27.02 22.75 -4.33
CA ILE A 115 -26.03 23.83 -4.21
C ILE A 115 -24.94 23.66 -5.27
N SER A 116 -24.62 24.75 -5.97
CA SER A 116 -23.42 24.84 -6.81
C SER A 116 -22.17 24.79 -5.93
N LEU A 117 -21.29 23.82 -6.17
CA LEU A 117 -20.08 23.65 -5.37
C LEU A 117 -18.99 24.62 -5.86
N ASN A 118 -18.45 25.45 -4.97
CA ASN A 118 -17.23 26.21 -5.24
C ASN A 118 -16.11 25.56 -4.42
N ILE A 119 -15.12 25.01 -5.10
CA ILE A 119 -14.04 24.22 -4.49
C ILE A 119 -12.73 24.96 -4.73
N VAL A 120 -12.01 25.21 -3.64
CA VAL A 120 -10.68 25.83 -3.69
C VAL A 120 -9.66 24.75 -3.38
N LEU A 121 -8.84 24.37 -4.36
CA LEU A 121 -7.74 23.43 -4.16
C LEU A 121 -6.52 24.18 -3.62
N GLU A 122 -5.89 23.59 -2.61
CA GLU A 122 -4.64 24.09 -2.04
C GLU A 122 -3.47 23.49 -2.81
N GLU A 123 -2.47 24.32 -3.16
CA GLU A 123 -1.22 23.84 -3.75
C GLU A 123 -0.51 22.88 -2.78
N ASP A 124 -0.05 21.74 -3.30
CA ASP A 124 0.73 20.77 -2.55
C ASP A 124 2.22 21.00 -2.79
N ALA A 125 2.79 21.96 -2.07
CA ALA A 125 4.22 22.26 -2.11
C ALA A 125 5.11 21.10 -1.58
N GLN A 126 4.53 20.05 -0.97
CA GLN A 126 5.29 18.87 -0.53
C GLN A 126 5.47 17.82 -1.63
N MET A 127 4.68 17.87 -2.72
CA MET A 127 4.82 16.94 -3.85
C MET A 127 6.07 17.20 -4.73
N LEU A 128 6.80 18.29 -4.47
CA LEU A 128 8.11 18.59 -5.07
C LEU A 128 9.31 18.19 -4.18
N GLY A 129 9.12 17.22 -3.29
CA GLY A 129 10.23 16.47 -2.71
C GLY A 129 10.72 15.43 -3.73
N GLU A 130 11.64 15.83 -4.60
CA GLU A 130 12.66 14.99 -5.25
C GLU A 130 12.23 13.54 -5.54
N VAL A 131 11.52 13.33 -6.65
CA VAL A 131 11.38 11.99 -7.24
C VAL A 131 12.62 11.75 -8.10
N GLU A 132 13.67 11.17 -7.51
CA GLU A 132 14.68 10.48 -8.30
C GLU A 132 14.07 9.18 -8.82
N VAL A 133 13.84 9.11 -10.12
CA VAL A 133 13.44 7.86 -10.79
C VAL A 133 14.70 7.01 -10.95
N VAL A 134 15.06 6.28 -9.90
CA VAL A 134 15.93 5.12 -10.04
C VAL A 134 15.10 3.94 -10.52
N ALA A 135 15.56 3.27 -11.58
CA ALA A 135 14.91 2.17 -12.30
C ALA A 135 14.72 0.87 -11.49
N TYR A 136 14.65 0.93 -10.15
CA TYR A 136 14.40 -0.20 -9.25
C TYR A 136 13.57 0.19 -8.01
N GLY A 137 12.46 0.92 -8.22
CA GLY A 137 11.37 1.00 -7.23
C GLY A 137 11.64 1.83 -5.97
N VAL A 138 10.63 2.59 -5.56
CA VAL A 138 10.66 3.37 -4.31
C VAL A 138 10.52 2.39 -3.14
N GLN A 139 11.62 1.91 -2.60
CA GLN A 139 11.57 1.00 -1.46
C GLN A 139 11.22 1.82 -0.21
N LYS A 140 9.96 1.75 0.21
CA LYS A 140 9.50 2.36 1.45
C LYS A 140 10.37 1.83 2.59
N LYS A 141 11.04 2.71 3.34
CA LYS A 141 11.85 2.41 4.55
C LYS A 141 11.11 1.62 5.65
N VAL A 142 9.85 1.25 5.41
CA VAL A 142 8.89 0.63 6.34
C VAL A 142 8.70 -0.87 6.06
N SER A 143 9.20 -1.45 4.97
CA SER A 143 8.98 -2.88 4.66
C SER A 143 10.18 -3.80 4.88
N VAL A 144 11.22 -3.35 5.57
CA VAL A 144 12.23 -4.28 6.09
C VAL A 144 11.78 -4.71 7.48
N THR A 145 11.47 -6.00 7.63
CA THR A 145 11.09 -6.62 8.91
C THR A 145 12.26 -6.75 9.89
N GLY A 146 13.47 -6.31 9.50
CA GLY A 146 14.68 -6.30 10.31
C GLY A 146 14.98 -4.94 10.94
N ALA A 147 15.73 -4.93 12.06
CA ALA A 147 16.13 -3.68 12.70
C ALA A 147 17.24 -2.98 11.89
N ILE A 148 16.83 -1.97 11.13
CA ILE A 148 17.72 -1.05 10.42
C ILE A 148 17.68 0.30 11.12
N SER A 149 18.84 0.94 11.25
CA SER A 149 18.90 2.36 11.60
C SER A 149 19.71 3.11 10.58
N SER A 150 19.25 4.29 10.20
CA SER A 150 19.87 5.06 9.15
C SER A 150 19.91 6.53 9.55
N MET A 151 20.99 7.19 9.20
CA MET A 151 21.26 8.60 9.44
C MET A 151 21.59 9.27 8.10
N ARG A 152 21.17 10.52 7.93
CA ARG A 152 21.47 11.34 6.76
C ARG A 152 22.77 12.11 6.97
N GLY A 153 23.46 12.46 5.88
CA GLY A 153 24.67 13.29 5.91
C GLY A 153 24.49 14.61 6.65
N ASP A 154 23.35 15.27 6.46
CA ASP A 154 23.03 16.54 7.14
C ASP A 154 23.04 16.43 8.67
N ASP A 155 22.72 15.25 9.22
CA ASP A 155 22.73 15.01 10.67
C ASP A 155 24.15 14.71 11.19
N LEU A 156 25.03 14.17 10.33
CA LEU A 156 26.45 13.99 10.66
C LEU A 156 27.14 15.35 10.81
N LEU A 157 26.84 16.31 9.94
CA LEU A 157 27.45 17.65 9.94
C LEU A 157 27.07 18.51 11.14
N LYS A 158 25.97 18.18 11.83
CA LYS A 158 25.52 18.92 13.03
C LYS A 158 26.36 18.61 14.27
N THR A 159 27.10 17.49 14.26
CA THR A 159 27.89 17.04 15.42
C THR A 159 29.38 17.29 15.15
N PRO A 160 30.04 18.22 15.88
CA PRO A 160 31.47 18.42 15.74
C PRO A 160 32.24 17.30 16.44
N ALA A 161 32.57 16.23 15.72
CA ALA A 161 33.46 15.18 16.21
C ALA A 161 34.61 14.93 15.24
N GLY A 162 35.76 14.51 15.76
CA GLY A 162 36.97 14.26 14.96
C GLY A 162 36.89 13.01 14.07
N SER A 163 35.94 12.11 14.32
CA SER A 163 35.74 10.88 13.55
C SER A 163 34.25 10.53 13.42
N ILE A 164 33.87 9.94 12.28
CA ILE A 164 32.49 9.50 12.02
C ILE A 164 32.04 8.46 13.06
N SER A 165 32.96 7.61 13.54
CA SER A 165 32.67 6.61 14.56
C SER A 165 32.12 7.19 15.85
N ASN A 166 32.59 8.38 16.24
CA ASN A 166 32.13 9.06 17.45
C ASN A 166 30.74 9.68 17.26
N ILE A 167 30.44 10.16 16.05
CA ILE A 167 29.13 10.73 15.70
C ILE A 167 28.06 9.66 15.72
N LEU A 168 28.32 8.50 15.09
CA LEU A 168 27.36 7.41 14.96
C LEU A 168 26.90 6.87 16.31
N SER A 169 27.79 6.80 17.30
CA SER A 169 27.49 6.28 18.63
C SER A 169 26.61 7.21 19.48
N GLY A 170 26.66 8.52 19.23
CA GLY A 170 25.80 9.49 19.93
C GLY A 170 24.40 9.60 19.32
N GLN A 171 24.27 9.31 18.02
CA GLN A 171 23.06 9.60 17.26
C GLN A 171 22.27 8.35 16.86
N VAL A 172 22.90 7.17 16.77
CA VAL A 172 22.22 5.92 16.42
C VAL A 172 22.07 5.02 17.63
N THR A 173 20.84 4.59 17.89
CA THR A 173 20.52 3.68 18.99
C THR A 173 21.09 2.28 18.75
N GLY A 174 21.53 1.61 19.82
CA GLY A 174 22.03 0.23 19.75
C GLY A 174 23.41 0.10 19.12
N ILE A 175 24.12 1.21 18.94
CA ILE A 175 25.56 1.27 18.78
C ILE A 175 26.18 1.62 20.13
N SER A 176 27.27 0.93 20.46
CA SER A 176 28.17 1.31 21.56
C SER A 176 29.55 1.55 20.96
N SER A 177 30.22 2.63 21.34
CA SER A 177 31.62 2.84 20.97
C SER A 177 32.53 2.86 22.16
N VAL A 178 33.75 2.37 21.97
CA VAL A 178 34.83 2.48 22.94
C VAL A 178 36.01 3.18 22.27
N GLN A 179 36.36 4.34 22.79
CA GLN A 179 37.56 5.06 22.37
C GLN A 179 38.68 4.76 23.36
N TYR A 180 39.76 4.13 22.88
CA TYR A 180 40.90 3.76 23.71
C TYR A 180 41.98 4.86 23.78
N SER A 181 42.03 5.75 22.78
CA SER A 181 43.00 6.84 22.67
C SER A 181 42.31 8.16 22.35
N GLY A 182 42.80 9.24 22.94
CA GLY A 182 42.36 10.62 22.64
C GLY A 182 43.35 11.38 21.75
N GLU A 183 44.28 10.67 21.10
CA GLU A 183 45.25 11.25 20.17
C GLU A 183 44.54 11.71 18.87
N PRO A 184 44.66 12.98 18.48
CA PRO A 184 44.09 13.46 17.22
C PRO A 184 44.62 12.68 16.01
N GLY A 185 43.72 12.09 15.21
CA GLY A 185 44.08 11.22 14.07
C GLY A 185 44.13 9.72 14.40
N ALA A 186 44.10 9.36 15.69
CA ALA A 186 43.86 8.00 16.18
C ALA A 186 42.68 7.99 17.16
N ASP A 187 41.70 8.86 16.91
CA ASP A 187 40.49 9.10 17.70
C ASP A 187 39.27 8.34 17.19
N ALA A 188 39.48 7.43 16.23
CA ALA A 188 38.47 6.48 15.80
C ALA A 188 38.10 5.57 16.98
N ALA A 189 36.81 5.48 17.28
CA ALA A 189 36.31 4.61 18.32
C ALA A 189 35.85 3.28 17.72
N ASP A 190 36.14 2.19 18.41
CA ASP A 190 35.67 0.87 18.01
C ASP A 190 34.15 0.83 18.19
N ILE A 191 33.44 0.49 17.11
CA ILE A 191 31.98 0.40 17.08
C ILE A 191 31.55 -1.03 17.39
N TYR A 192 30.52 -1.18 18.21
CA TYR A 192 29.85 -2.45 18.49
C TYR A 192 28.34 -2.31 18.28
N VAL A 193 27.76 -3.21 17.49
CA VAL A 193 26.31 -3.26 17.24
C VAL A 193 25.68 -4.22 18.24
N ARG A 194 24.80 -3.72 19.12
CA ARG A 194 24.21 -4.47 20.25
C ARG A 194 25.23 -5.05 21.23
N GLY A 195 26.38 -4.39 21.37
CA GLY A 195 27.45 -4.78 22.30
C GLY A 195 28.31 -5.93 21.78
N ILE A 196 29.08 -6.55 22.69
CA ILE A 196 30.04 -7.61 22.35
C ILE A 196 29.36 -8.96 22.57
N ALA A 197 29.03 -9.65 21.48
CA ALA A 197 28.39 -10.97 21.52
C ALA A 197 29.39 -12.14 21.37
N THR A 198 30.67 -11.84 21.10
CA THR A 198 31.69 -12.84 20.72
C THR A 198 33.01 -12.57 21.45
N THR A 199 33.71 -13.63 21.84
CA THR A 199 34.92 -13.54 22.69
C THR A 199 36.19 -13.14 21.93
N ASN A 200 36.20 -13.28 20.60
CA ASN A 200 37.40 -13.03 19.79
C ASN A 200 37.30 -11.72 19.01
N ASN A 201 36.48 -11.71 17.96
CA ASN A 201 36.27 -10.54 17.11
C ASN A 201 34.78 -10.19 17.10
N ALA A 202 34.46 -9.00 17.59
CA ALA A 202 33.11 -8.47 17.67
C ALA A 202 32.96 -7.15 16.90
N THR A 203 33.96 -6.77 16.09
CA THR A 203 33.86 -5.57 15.24
C THR A 203 32.86 -5.82 14.10
N PRO A 204 31.97 -4.87 13.81
CA PRO A 204 31.03 -4.98 12.70
C PRO A 204 31.76 -4.95 11.35
N LEU A 205 31.16 -5.57 10.35
CA LEU A 205 31.59 -5.41 8.96
C LEU A 205 31.18 -4.01 8.48
N ILE A 206 32.16 -3.21 8.08
CA ILE A 206 31.94 -1.88 7.53
C ILE A 206 32.07 -1.97 6.00
N GLN A 207 31.09 -1.38 5.30
CA GLN A 207 31.11 -1.27 3.85
C GLN A 207 30.91 0.19 3.46
N VAL A 208 31.72 0.65 2.52
CA VAL A 208 31.61 1.96 1.89
C VAL A 208 31.41 1.70 0.39
N ASP A 209 30.30 2.16 -0.15
CA ASP A 209 29.91 1.92 -1.55
C ASP A 209 29.94 0.44 -1.98
N GLY A 210 29.63 -0.46 -1.04
CA GLY A 210 29.62 -1.91 -1.26
C GLY A 210 30.98 -2.60 -1.21
N VAL A 211 32.05 -1.88 -0.85
CA VAL A 211 33.39 -2.43 -0.65
C VAL A 211 33.77 -2.37 0.83
N GLU A 212 34.30 -3.48 1.36
CA GLU A 212 34.82 -3.52 2.72
C GLU A 212 36.07 -2.63 2.84
N ARG A 213 35.96 -1.58 3.63
CA ARG A 213 37.06 -0.68 3.96
C ARG A 213 36.79 0.03 5.28
N ASP A 214 37.85 0.57 5.87
CA ASP A 214 37.71 1.48 7.00
C ASP A 214 37.10 2.81 6.53
N PHE A 215 36.23 3.36 7.38
CA PHE A 215 35.49 4.61 7.17
C PHE A 215 35.97 5.73 8.10
N SER A 216 36.89 5.45 9.02
CA SER A 216 37.40 6.40 10.02
C SER A 216 38.00 7.68 9.42
N GLN A 217 38.57 7.60 8.21
CA GLN A 217 39.24 8.69 7.50
C GLN A 217 38.40 9.34 6.39
N ILE A 218 37.12 9.00 6.29
CA ILE A 218 36.21 9.59 5.30
C ILE A 218 35.72 10.94 5.83
N ASP A 219 35.62 11.93 4.95
CA ASP A 219 35.05 13.22 5.31
C ASP A 219 33.52 13.09 5.47
N PRO A 220 32.93 13.51 6.61
CA PRO A 220 31.48 13.54 6.78
C PRO A 220 30.71 14.30 5.69
N ASN A 221 31.34 15.28 5.03
CA ASN A 221 30.72 16.04 3.93
C ASN A 221 30.55 15.20 2.65
N GLU A 222 31.31 14.11 2.49
CA GLU A 222 31.21 13.20 1.34
C GLU A 222 30.19 12.08 1.57
N ILE A 223 29.53 12.05 2.73
CA ILE A 223 28.60 10.98 3.11
C ILE A 223 27.16 11.44 2.91
N GLU A 224 26.45 10.79 2.00
CA GLU A 224 25.02 11.02 1.79
C GLU A 224 24.16 10.38 2.89
N SER A 225 24.42 9.11 3.19
CA SER A 225 23.70 8.38 4.23
C SER A 225 24.52 7.25 4.82
N VAL A 226 24.29 6.99 6.11
CA VAL A 226 24.84 5.83 6.82
C VAL A 226 23.69 4.92 7.19
N THR A 227 23.83 3.63 6.88
CA THR A 227 22.85 2.60 7.21
C THR A 227 23.51 1.51 8.03
N ILE A 228 22.89 1.17 9.15
CA ILE A 228 23.34 0.18 10.11
C ILE A 228 22.31 -0.94 10.15
N LEU A 229 22.77 -2.15 9.82
CA LEU A 229 21.99 -3.37 9.83
C LEU A 229 22.24 -4.09 11.16
N LYS A 230 21.23 -4.17 12.04
CA LYS A 230 21.40 -4.72 13.40
C LYS A 230 20.98 -6.19 13.54
N ASP A 231 20.26 -6.72 12.55
CA ASP A 231 19.72 -8.08 12.54
C ASP A 231 20.15 -8.85 11.29
N ALA A 232 20.25 -10.18 11.42
CA ALA A 232 20.63 -11.07 10.33
C ALA A 232 19.66 -11.00 9.13
N SER A 233 18.38 -10.72 9.35
CA SER A 233 17.39 -10.55 8.28
C SER A 233 17.62 -9.28 7.44
N ALA A 234 18.33 -8.29 7.99
CA ALA A 234 18.67 -7.05 7.30
C ALA A 234 19.96 -7.18 6.48
N THR A 235 20.86 -8.10 6.86
CA THR A 235 22.12 -8.37 6.14
C THR A 235 21.98 -9.43 5.04
N ALA A 236 20.92 -10.25 5.06
CA ALA A 236 20.74 -11.40 4.16
C ALA A 236 20.12 -11.06 2.79
N VAL A 237 20.27 -9.82 2.32
CA VAL A 237 19.68 -9.33 1.06
C VAL A 237 20.74 -9.20 -0.03
#